data_AF-A0A561TU45-F1
#
_entry.id   AF-A0A561TU45-F1
#
_cell.length_a   1.000
_cell.length_b   1.000
_cell.length_c   1.000
_cell.angle_alpha   90.00
_cell.angle_beta   90.00
_cell.angle_gamma   90.00
#
_symmetry.space_group_name_H-M   'P 1'
#
loop_
_entity.id
_entity.type
_entity.pdbx_description
1 polymer ?
#
loop_
_entity_poly.entity_id
_entity_poly.type
_entity_poly.pdbx_seq_one_letter_code
_entity_poly.pdbx_strand_id
1 'polypeptide(L)' 'MALAEHQQGNREEALRWFERNRAACGPQGLYTEEYDVGQRQLRGNLPQAFVHALMLETATRLSDAPLPFPDSERGSHA' A
#
# COMPACT_ATOMS: atom_id res chain seq x y z
N MET A 1 6.99 -3.39 5.96
CA MET A 1 7.44 -4.38 4.97
C MET A 1 7.17 -3.93 3.54
N ALA A 2 5.93 -3.67 3.12
CA ALA A 2 5.62 -3.31 1.72
C ALA A 2 6.54 -2.23 1.10
N LEU A 3 6.72 -1.08 1.77
CA LEU A 3 7.61 -0.01 1.28
C LEU A 3 9.09 -0.42 1.22
N ALA A 4 9.55 -1.27 2.13
CA ALA A 4 10.93 -1.75 2.16
C ALA A 4 11.20 -2.72 0.99
N GLU A 5 10.26 -3.60 0.70
CA GLU A 5 10.32 -4.50 -0.46
C GLU A 5 10.24 -3.71 -1.77
N HIS A 6 9.37 -2.69 -1.80
CA HIS A 6 9.26 -1.81 -2.95
C HIS A 6 10.56 -1.04 -3.22
N GLN A 7 11.22 -0.50 -2.19
CA GLN A 7 12.53 0.16 -2.33
C GLN A 7 13.63 -0.78 -2.83
N GLN A 8 13.56 -2.07 -2.51
CA GLN A 8 14.50 -3.08 -2.99
C GLN A 8 14.18 -3.59 -4.41
N GLY A 9 13.09 -3.11 -5.03
CA GLY A 9 12.64 -3.57 -6.35
C GLY A 9 11.81 -4.86 -6.32
N ASN A 10 11.52 -5.42 -5.15
CA ASN A 10 10.74 -6.65 -4.98
C ASN A 10 9.23 -6.37 -5.07
N ARG A 11 8.76 -6.02 -6.28
CA ARG A 11 7.38 -5.54 -6.51
C ARG A 11 6.30 -6.50 -6.02
N GLU A 12 6.44 -7.79 -6.29
CA GLU A 12 5.43 -8.79 -5.91
C GLU A 12 5.34 -8.97 -4.40
N GLU A 13 6.49 -9.01 -3.71
CA GLU A 13 6.53 -9.13 -2.25
C GLU A 13 5.95 -7.87 -1.60
N ALA A 14 6.24 -6.69 -2.18
CA ALA A 14 5.64 -5.44 -1.76
C ALA A 14 4.10 -5.47 -1.86
N LEU A 15 3.54 -6.01 -2.95
CA LEU A 15 2.11 -6.21 -3.12
C LEU A 15 1.54 -7.20 -2.11
N ARG A 16 2.20 -8.33 -1.89
CA ARG A 16 1.76 -9.33 -0.90
C ARG A 16 1.66 -8.73 0.51
N TRP A 17 2.65 -7.94 0.93
CA TRP A 17 2.61 -7.24 2.21
C TRP A 17 1.52 -6.16 2.27
N PHE A 18 1.33 -5.42 1.18
CA PHE A 18 0.30 -4.39 1.10
C PHE A 18 -1.10 -4.99 1.25
N GLU A 19 -1.42 -6.03 0.50
CA GLU A 19 -2.72 -6.70 0.54
C GLU A 19 -3.01 -7.31 1.91
N ARG A 20 -1.99 -7.90 2.55
CA ARG A 20 -2.12 -8.41 3.92
C ARG A 20 -2.50 -7.32 4.91
N ASN A 21 -1.84 -6.16 4.84
CA ASN A 21 -2.16 -5.02 5.70
C ASN A 21 -3.53 -4.41 5.35
N ARG A 22 -3.88 -4.35 4.06
CA ARG A 22 -5.19 -3.88 3.60
C ARG A 22 -6.33 -4.67 4.26
N ALA A 23 -6.18 -5.98 4.34
CA ALA A 23 -7.17 -6.89 4.93
C ALA A 23 -7.28 -6.82 6.46
N ALA A 24 -6.37 -6.13 7.15
CA ALA A 24 -6.37 -6.04 8.61
C ALA A 24 -7.28 -4.93 9.17
N CYS A 25 -7.96 -4.16 8.32
CA CYS A 25 -8.91 -3.13 8.76
C CYS A 25 -10.17 -3.72 9.39
N GLY A 26 -10.83 -2.93 10.24
CA GLY A 26 -12.10 -3.29 10.86
C GLY A 26 -13.29 -3.18 9.89
N PRO A 27 -14.52 -3.49 10.35
CA PRO A 27 -15.71 -3.53 9.50
C PRO A 27 -16.00 -2.23 8.71
N GLN A 28 -15.53 -1.09 9.20
CA GLN A 28 -15.69 0.23 8.56
C GLN A 28 -14.47 0.64 7.72
N GLY A 29 -13.56 -0.28 7.43
CA GLY A 29 -12.29 0.03 6.75
C GLY A 29 -11.30 0.80 7.63
N LEU A 30 -11.56 0.90 8.94
CA LEU A 30 -10.74 1.68 9.86
C LEU A 30 -9.62 0.86 10.48
N TYR A 31 -8.45 1.47 10.58
CA TYR A 31 -7.27 0.93 11.27
C TYR A 31 -7.08 1.47 12.68
N THR A 32 -6.42 0.67 13.52
CA THR A 32 -5.89 1.06 14.83
C THR A 32 -4.38 1.07 14.84
N GLU A 33 -3.80 1.60 15.92
CA GLU A 33 -2.35 1.61 16.16
C GLU A 33 -1.74 0.21 16.11
N GLU A 34 -2.43 -0.77 16.68
CA GLU A 34 -1.91 -2.12 16.85
C GLU A 34 -2.91 -3.15 16.34
N TYR A 35 -2.38 -4.24 15.80
CA TYR A 35 -3.15 -5.41 15.42
C TYR A 35 -2.60 -6.63 16.16
N ASP A 36 -3.41 -7.21 17.04
CA ASP A 36 -3.11 -8.47 17.72
C ASP A 36 -3.31 -9.62 16.73
N VAL A 37 -2.21 -10.25 16.33
CA VAL A 37 -2.21 -11.36 15.37
C VAL A 37 -2.77 -12.64 15.99
N GLY A 38 -2.57 -12.86 17.29
CA GLY A 38 -3.02 -14.07 17.99
C GLY A 38 -4.53 -14.10 18.15
N GLN A 39 -5.12 -12.97 18.56
CA GLN A 39 -6.57 -12.82 18.72
C GLN A 39 -7.26 -12.30 17.46
N ARG A 40 -6.50 -11.85 16.45
CA ARG A 40 -7.01 -11.19 15.22
C ARG A 40 -7.88 -9.98 15.55
N GLN A 41 -7.37 -9.11 16.43
CA GLN A 41 -8.11 -7.97 16.95
C GLN A 41 -7.35 -6.66 16.77
N LEU A 42 -8.12 -5.61 16.49
CA LEU A 42 -7.65 -4.23 16.53
C LEU A 42 -7.48 -3.75 17.98
N ARG A 43 -6.33 -3.17 18.29
CA ARG A 43 -5.93 -2.71 19.63
C ARG A 43 -5.43 -1.25 19.56
N GLY A 44 -5.59 -0.55 20.68
CA GLY A 44 -5.24 0.87 20.78
C GLY A 44 -6.31 1.79 20.18
N ASN A 45 -5.88 2.98 19.77
CA ASN A 45 -6.79 4.03 19.30
C ASN A 45 -7.44 3.68 17.95
N LEU A 46 -8.75 3.94 17.83
CA LEU A 46 -9.55 3.80 16.62
C LEU A 46 -10.34 5.10 16.35
N PRO A 47 -10.26 5.70 15.14
CA PRO A 47 -9.32 5.42 14.06
C PRO A 47 -7.94 6.00 14.34
N GLN A 48 -6.88 5.36 13.83
CA GLN A 48 -5.52 5.92 13.90
C GLN A 48 -5.09 6.59 12.59
N ALA A 49 -4.89 7.91 12.63
CA ALA A 49 -4.62 8.72 11.44
C ALA A 49 -3.32 8.32 10.74
N PHE A 50 -2.25 8.08 11.50
CA PHE A 50 -0.95 7.74 10.91
C PHE A 50 -0.93 6.39 10.20
N VAL A 51 -1.72 5.41 10.66
CA VAL A 51 -1.82 4.11 9.99
C VAL A 51 -2.53 4.26 8.65
N HIS A 52 -3.60 5.07 8.60
CA HIS A 52 -4.27 5.39 7.35
C HIS A 52 -3.36 6.17 6.40
N ALA A 53 -2.64 7.18 6.88
CA ALA A 53 -1.71 7.96 6.08
C ALA A 53 -0.64 7.07 5.44
N LEU A 54 -0.04 6.15 6.22
CA LEU A 54 0.95 5.21 5.70
C LEU A 54 0.36 4.21 4.69
N MET A 55 -0.89 3.80 4.89
CA MET A 55 -1.59 2.92 3.95
C MET A 55 -1.83 3.62 2.61
N LEU A 56 -2.25 4.89 2.62
CA LEU A 56 -2.43 5.72 1.42
C LEU A 56 -1.09 5.98 0.71
N GLU A 57 -0.07 6.40 1.44
CA GLU A 57 1.29 6.62 0.92
C GLU A 57 1.82 5.36 0.19
N THR A 58 1.63 4.19 0.83
CA THR A 58 2.05 2.92 0.24
C THR A 58 1.26 2.60 -1.02
N ALA A 59 -0.06 2.82 -1.03
CA ALA A 59 -0.89 2.61 -2.22
C ALA A 59 -0.39 3.46 -3.39
N THR A 60 -0.16 4.76 -3.17
CA THR A 60 0.32 5.69 -4.19
C THR A 60 1.65 5.24 -4.79
N ARG A 61 2.64 4.89 -3.95
CA ARG A 61 3.97 4.45 -4.43
C ARG A 61 3.91 3.14 -5.20
N LEU A 62 3.07 2.21 -4.77
CA LEU A 62 2.89 0.95 -5.48
C LEU A 62 2.15 1.16 -6.81
N SER A 63 1.26 2.15 -6.91
CA SER A 63 0.52 2.46 -8.13
C SER A 63 1.35 3.15 -9.22
N ASP A 64 2.52 3.73 -8.90
CA ASP A 64 3.38 4.49 -9.83
C ASP A 64 4.18 3.61 -10.82
N ALA A 65 3.61 2.46 -11.22
CA ALA A 65 4.16 1.68 -12.32
C ALA A 65 3.95 2.45 -13.65
N PRO A 66 4.93 2.43 -14.58
CA PRO A 66 4.74 3.01 -15.90
C PRO A 66 3.45 2.45 -16.51
N LEU A 67 2.60 3.33 -17.06
CA LEU A 67 1.41 2.88 -17.78
C LEU A 67 1.84 1.90 -18.88
N PRO A 68 1.08 0.82 -19.12
CA PRO A 68 1.44 -0.23 -20.09
C PRO A 68 1.39 0.23 -21.55
N PHE A 69 1.12 1.51 -21.80
CA PHE A 69 1.13 2.09 -23.13
C PHE A 69 2.49 2.74 -23.34
N PRO A 70 3.28 2.29 -24.33
CA PRO A 70 4.45 3.04 -24.74
C PRO A 70 3.99 4.43 -25.19
N ASP A 71 4.77 5.46 -24.86
CA ASP A 71 4.70 6.76 -25.52
C ASP A 71 4.93 6.51 -27.01
N SER A 72 3.85 6.21 -27.74
CA SER A 72 3.88 6.12 -29.19
C SER A 72 4.14 7.53 -29.69
N GLU A 73 5.37 7.75 -30.13
CA GLU A 73 5.72 8.73 -31.14
C GLU A 73 5.23 10.15 -30.84
N ARG A 74 5.96 10.86 -29.97
CA ARG A 74 6.13 12.31 -30.23
C ARG A 74 6.91 12.43 -31.53
N GLY A 75 6.14 12.61 -32.61
CA GLY A 75 6.60 12.69 -33.98
C GLY A 75 7.81 13.61 -34.15
N SER A 76 8.86 13.02 -34.69
CA SER A 76 9.86 13.71 -35.48
C SER A 76 9.18 14.21 -36.78
N HIS A 77 8.48 15.32 -36.72
CA HIS A 77 8.13 16.12 -37.90
C HIS A 77 7.87 17.59 -37.50
N ALA A 78 8.93 18.40 -37.57
CA ALA A 78 8.94 19.74 -38.16
C ALA A 78 10.41 20.17 -38.37
#